data_AF-Q7U7M9-F1
#
_entry.id   AF-Q7U7M9-F1
#
_cell.length_a   1.000
_cell.length_b   1.000
_cell.length_c   1.000
_cell.angle_alpha   90.00
_cell.angle_beta   90.00
_cell.angle_gamma   90.00
#
_symmetry.space_group_name_H-M   'P 1'
#
loop_
_entity.id
_entity.type
_entity.pdbx_description
1 polymer ?
#
loop_
_entity_poly.entity_id
_entity_poly.type
_entity_poly.pdbx_seq_one_letter_code
_entity_poly.pdbx_strand_id
1 'polypeptide(L)'
;MAPARAGSFNANFSPETLESFKSLCRDQSRQYTKVLERLAELYLGSQGSILDTPEENLIGTQTSSPEVDNLAKSVEQLETATAIYREDFEEIVSQLKSIEARIKKLEGNIVK
;
A
#
# COMPACT_ATOMS: atom_id res chain seq x y z
N MET A 1 6.72 -12.57 -46.78
CA MET A 1 6.76 -11.90 -45.45
C MET A 1 6.00 -10.60 -45.56
N ALA A 2 4.80 -10.51 -44.96
CA ALA A 2 4.06 -9.25 -44.95
C ALA A 2 4.74 -8.29 -43.96
N PRO A 3 4.97 -7.01 -44.34
CA PRO A 3 5.58 -6.04 -43.44
C PRO A 3 4.69 -5.86 -42.20
N ALA A 4 5.32 -5.75 -41.03
CA ALA A 4 4.63 -5.47 -39.79
C ALA A 4 3.68 -4.27 -39.98
N ARG A 5 2.40 -4.48 -39.64
CA ARG A 5 1.36 -3.45 -39.78
C ARG A 5 1.78 -2.24 -38.94
N ALA A 6 1.80 -1.06 -39.54
CA ALA A 6 2.08 0.18 -38.81
C ALA A 6 1.19 0.25 -37.56
N GLY A 7 1.79 0.41 -36.38
CA GLY A 7 1.10 0.38 -35.08
C GLY A 7 1.15 -0.97 -34.33
N SER A 8 1.75 -2.02 -34.90
CA SER A 8 1.99 -3.25 -34.15
C SER A 8 3.28 -3.11 -33.34
N PHE A 9 3.17 -3.10 -32.00
CA PHE A 9 4.33 -3.23 -31.10
C PHE A 9 4.98 -4.60 -31.34
N ASN A 10 6.03 -4.63 -32.17
CA ASN A 10 6.76 -5.84 -32.49
C ASN A 10 8.09 -5.84 -31.75
N ALA A 11 8.03 -6.03 -30.44
CA ALA A 11 9.20 -6.27 -29.62
C ALA A 11 9.37 -7.79 -29.44
N ASN A 12 10.61 -8.26 -29.57
CA ASN A 12 10.95 -9.68 -29.48
C ASN A 12 10.96 -10.13 -28.01
N PHE A 13 9.80 -10.07 -27.36
CA PHE A 13 9.62 -10.55 -25.99
C PHE A 13 9.73 -12.07 -25.96
N SER A 14 10.33 -12.60 -24.89
CA SER A 14 10.27 -14.03 -24.61
C SER A 14 8.80 -14.47 -24.51
N PRO A 15 8.44 -15.66 -25.04
CA PRO A 15 7.06 -16.12 -25.09
C PRO A 15 6.41 -16.17 -23.69
N GLU A 16 7.18 -16.58 -22.68
CA GLU A 16 6.74 -16.64 -21.27
C GLU A 16 6.37 -15.25 -20.71
N THR A 17 7.16 -14.22 -21.02
CA THR A 17 6.90 -12.84 -20.59
C THR A 17 5.64 -12.29 -21.25
N LEU A 18 5.45 -12.59 -22.54
CA LEU A 18 4.31 -12.13 -23.32
C LEU A 18 3.01 -12.78 -22.82
N GLU A 19 3.02 -14.08 -22.54
CA GLU A 19 1.88 -14.80 -21.95
C GLU A 19 1.55 -14.28 -20.55
N SER A 20 2.56 -14.09 -19.69
CA SER A 20 2.37 -13.54 -18.35
C SER A 20 1.77 -12.13 -18.39
N PHE A 21 2.27 -11.26 -19.27
CA PHE A 21 1.78 -9.90 -19.42
C PHE A 21 0.36 -9.86 -20.02
N LYS A 22 0.03 -10.73 -20.99
CA LYS A 22 -1.33 -10.87 -21.50
C LYS A 22 -2.30 -11.39 -20.44
N SER A 23 -1.87 -12.34 -19.61
CA SER A 23 -2.66 -12.86 -18.50
C SER A 23 -2.96 -11.75 -17.48
N LEU A 24 -1.95 -10.95 -17.13
CA LEU A 24 -2.12 -9.80 -16.23
C LEU A 24 -3.08 -8.75 -16.80
N CYS A 25 -2.96 -8.43 -18.09
CA CYS A 25 -3.88 -7.52 -18.76
C CYS A 25 -5.32 -8.05 -18.73
N ARG A 26 -5.50 -9.36 -18.94
CA ARG A 26 -6.81 -10.02 -18.92
C ARG A 26 -7.43 -10.01 -17.52
N ASP A 27 -6.63 -10.29 -16.49
CA ASP A 27 -7.05 -10.24 -15.08
C ASP A 27 -7.56 -8.84 -14.71
N GLN A 28 -6.83 -7.81 -15.14
CA GLN A 28 -7.21 -6.41 -14.92
C GLN A 28 -8.29 -5.91 -15.88
N SER A 29 -8.85 -6.77 -16.74
CA SER A 29 -9.83 -6.43 -17.77
C SER A 29 -9.39 -5.27 -18.69
N ARG A 30 -8.09 -5.17 -18.99
CA ARG A 30 -7.48 -4.15 -19.87
C ARG A 30 -7.00 -4.77 -21.18
N GLN A 31 -7.11 -4.01 -22.26
CA GLN A 31 -6.59 -4.43 -23.55
C GLN A 31 -5.06 -4.35 -23.57
N TYR A 32 -4.40 -5.46 -23.87
CA TYR A 32 -2.93 -5.59 -23.97
C TYR A 32 -2.27 -4.43 -24.73
N THR A 33 -2.83 -4.07 -25.90
CA THR A 33 -2.31 -2.99 -26.74
C THR A 33 -2.42 -1.62 -26.09
N LYS A 34 -3.48 -1.37 -25.30
CA LYS A 34 -3.67 -0.11 -24.56
C LYS A 34 -2.78 -0.01 -23.35
N VAL A 35 -2.47 -1.12 -22.69
CA VAL A 35 -1.48 -1.15 -21.60
C VAL A 35 -0.09 -0.84 -22.15
N LEU A 36 0.28 -1.39 -23.30
CA LEU A 36 1.55 -1.06 -23.96
C LEU A 36 1.64 0.39 -24.41
N GLU A 37 0.57 0.92 -25.02
CA GLU A 37 0.49 2.34 -25.39
C GLU A 37 0.69 3.23 -24.17
N ARG A 38 -0.02 2.93 -23.07
CA ARG A 38 0.09 3.69 -21.82
C ARG A 38 1.47 3.57 -21.18
N LEU A 39 2.08 2.39 -21.22
CA LEU A 39 3.44 2.18 -20.72
C LEU A 39 4.45 3.00 -21.54
N ALA A 40 4.29 3.05 -22.86
CA ALA A 40 5.13 3.86 -23.74
C ALA A 40 4.94 5.37 -23.50
N GLU A 41 3.70 5.83 -23.31
CA GLU A 41 3.41 7.23 -22.95
C GLU A 41 4.09 7.61 -21.62
N LEU A 42 4.00 6.75 -20.61
CA LEU A 42 4.65 6.96 -19.33
C LEU A 42 6.17 6.96 -19.48
N TYR A 43 6.73 6.03 -20.25
CA TYR A 43 8.16 5.95 -20.52
C TYR A 43 8.70 7.22 -21.18
N LEU A 44 7.97 7.76 -22.17
CA LEU A 44 8.30 9.03 -22.82
C LEU A 44 8.11 10.22 -21.88
N GLY A 45 7.02 10.24 -21.12
CA GLY A 45 6.72 11.29 -20.15
C GLY A 45 7.77 11.39 -19.04
N SER A 46 8.37 10.26 -18.67
CA SER A 46 9.45 10.17 -17.70
C SER A 46 10.86 10.24 -18.31
N GLN A 47 11.00 10.59 -19.60
CA GLN A 47 12.31 10.69 -20.29
C GLN A 47 13.19 9.44 -20.11
N GLY A 48 12.59 8.25 -20.05
CA GLY A 48 13.30 7.00 -19.87
C GLY A 48 13.63 6.60 -18.43
N SER A 49 13.39 7.47 -17.43
CA SER A 49 13.73 7.19 -16.03
C SER A 49 12.95 6.04 -15.38
N ILE A 50 11.85 5.58 -15.98
CA ILE A 50 11.08 4.43 -15.46
C ILE A 50 11.85 3.10 -15.62
N LEU A 51 12.75 3.02 -16.61
CA LEU A 51 13.61 1.83 -16.81
C LEU A 51 15.08 2.09 -16.41
N ASP A 52 15.43 3.34 -16.09
CA ASP A 52 16.76 3.72 -15.59
C ASP A 52 16.86 3.38 -14.10
N THR A 53 16.90 2.08 -13.79
CA THR A 53 17.33 1.62 -12.47
C THR A 53 18.49 0.64 -12.67
N PRO A 54 19.74 1.07 -12.45
CA PRO A 54 20.80 0.15 -12.11
C PRO A 54 20.55 -0.31 -10.66
N GLU A 55 19.72 -1.34 -10.48
CA GLU A 55 19.75 -2.34 -9.39
C GLU A 55 19.81 -1.89 -7.90
N GLU A 56 19.85 -0.60 -7.57
CA GLU A 56 19.99 -0.05 -6.22
C GLU A 56 19.24 1.30 -6.08
N ASN A 57 17.90 1.28 -6.09
CA ASN A 57 17.08 2.18 -5.26
C ASN A 57 15.58 1.96 -5.54
N LEU A 58 15.02 0.90 -4.99
CA LEU A 58 13.59 0.84 -4.72
C LEU A 58 13.30 1.58 -3.41
N ILE A 59 13.54 2.89 -3.33
CA ILE A 59 12.89 3.92 -2.48
C ILE A 59 13.43 5.26 -3.00
N GLY A 60 12.75 5.85 -3.97
CA GLY A 60 13.24 7.07 -4.61
C GLY A 60 12.17 7.84 -5.34
N THR A 61 10.91 7.73 -4.93
CA THR A 61 9.91 8.71 -5.30
C THR A 61 10.31 10.01 -4.62
N GLN A 62 11.02 10.87 -5.34
CA GLN A 62 11.10 12.29 -5.05
C GLN A 62 9.70 12.89 -5.20
N THR A 63 8.80 12.58 -4.28
CA THR A 63 7.74 13.49 -3.86
C THR A 63 8.36 14.39 -2.80
N SER A 64 9.18 15.36 -3.20
CA SER A 64 9.40 16.55 -2.37
C SER A 64 8.14 17.40 -2.45
N SER A 65 7.01 16.85 -1.99
CA SER A 65 5.77 17.58 -1.80
C SER A 65 5.64 17.87 -0.31
N PRO A 66 5.39 19.12 0.11
CA PRO A 66 5.15 19.44 1.52
C PRO A 66 3.99 18.61 2.11
N GLU A 67 3.13 18.02 1.28
CA GLU A 67 2.09 17.08 1.69
C GLU A 67 2.60 15.77 2.29
N VAL A 68 3.71 15.18 1.79
CA VAL A 68 4.20 13.91 2.37
C VAL A 68 4.91 14.13 3.71
N ASP A 69 5.59 15.26 3.89
CA ASP A 69 6.16 15.68 5.17
C ASP A 69 5.05 15.99 6.20
N ASN A 70 3.99 16.70 5.77
CA ASN A 70 2.83 16.96 6.63
C ASN A 70 2.07 15.67 6.97
N LEU A 71 1.96 14.73 6.05
CA LEU A 71 1.31 13.44 6.30
C LEU A 71 2.14 12.59 7.26
N ALA A 72 3.46 12.52 7.09
CA ALA A 72 4.35 11.81 8.00
C ALA A 72 4.26 12.37 9.43
N LYS A 73 4.24 13.71 9.56
CA LYS A 73 4.06 14.38 10.85
C LYS A 73 2.67 14.11 11.47
N SER A 74 1.63 14.04 10.64
CA SER A 74 0.27 13.72 11.10
C SER A 74 0.15 12.27 11.57
N VAL A 75 0.84 11.34 10.92
CA VAL A 75 0.91 9.92 11.32
C VAL A 75 1.64 9.78 12.67
N GLU A 76 2.80 10.41 12.83
CA GLU A 76 3.56 10.37 14.08
C GLU A 76 2.77 10.93 15.28
N GLN A 77 2.02 12.01 15.04
CA GLN A 77 1.11 12.58 16.05
C GLN A 77 -0.04 11.64 16.40
N LEU A 78 -0.61 10.94 15.40
CA LEU A 78 -1.69 9.99 15.62
C LEU A 78 -1.22 8.74 16.36
N GLU A 79 -0.01 8.24 16.07
CA GLU A 79 0.61 7.13 16.79
C GLU A 79 0.86 7.49 18.26
N THR A 80 1.37 8.70 18.51
CA THR A 80 1.59 9.20 19.88
C THR A 80 0.29 9.34 20.65
N ALA A 81 -0.75 9.94 20.04
CA ALA A 81 -2.06 10.05 20.67
C ALA A 81 -2.66 8.67 20.97
N THR A 82 -2.55 7.72 20.04
CA THR A 82 -3.06 6.35 20.22
C THR A 82 -2.33 5.60 21.34
N ALA A 83 -1.02 5.83 21.53
CA ALA A 83 -0.26 5.27 22.63
C ALA A 83 -0.76 5.78 23.99
N ILE A 84 -0.96 7.09 24.11
CA ILE A 84 -1.47 7.72 25.35
C ILE A 84 -2.85 7.17 25.70
N TYR A 85 -3.80 7.19 24.75
CA TYR A 85 -5.15 6.67 25.02
C TYR A 85 -5.17 5.17 25.32
N ARG A 86 -4.20 4.40 24.83
CA ARG A 86 -4.07 2.97 25.15
C ARG A 86 -3.67 2.77 26.61
N GLU A 87 -2.73 3.56 27.13
CA GLU A 87 -2.30 3.47 28.52
C GLU A 87 -3.44 3.82 29.49
N ASP A 88 -4.18 4.91 29.22
CA ASP A 88 -5.38 5.27 29.99
C ASP A 88 -6.45 4.16 29.93
N PHE A 89 -6.65 3.53 28.78
CA PHE A 89 -7.63 2.46 28.63
C PHE A 89 -7.26 1.21 29.45
N GLU A 90 -6.00 0.79 29.44
CA GLU A 90 -5.52 -0.34 30.23
C GLU A 90 -5.68 -0.07 31.75
N GLU A 91 -5.43 1.16 32.19
CA GLU A 91 -5.64 1.55 33.59
C GLU A 91 -7.13 1.49 33.97
N ILE A 92 -8.03 2.00 33.12
CA ILE A 92 -9.48 1.93 33.33
C ILE A 92 -9.96 0.48 33.40
N VAL A 93 -9.49 -0.38 32.50
CA VAL A 93 -9.84 -1.81 32.48
C VAL A 93 -9.38 -2.50 33.77
N SER A 94 -8.18 -2.18 34.24
CA SER A 94 -7.65 -2.70 35.51
C SER A 94 -8.51 -2.28 36.70
N GLN A 95 -8.93 -1.00 36.75
CA GLN A 95 -9.82 -0.50 37.79
C GLN A 95 -11.20 -1.19 37.76
N LEU A 96 -11.80 -1.35 36.58
CA LEU A 96 -13.09 -2.05 36.43
C LEU A 96 -13.01 -3.48 36.95
N LYS A 97 -11.94 -4.21 36.64
CA LYS A 97 -11.73 -5.58 37.13
C LYS A 97 -11.63 -5.64 38.65
N SER A 98 -10.97 -4.66 39.27
CA SER A 98 -10.90 -4.54 40.73
C SER A 98 -12.27 -4.25 41.35
N ILE A 99 -13.07 -3.37 40.72
CA ILE A 99 -14.44 -3.07 41.16
C ILE A 99 -15.32 -4.33 41.06
N GLU A 100 -15.26 -5.06 39.94
CA GLU A 100 -16.03 -6.29 39.74
C GLU A 100 -15.71 -7.34 40.83
N ALA A 101 -14.44 -7.52 41.17
CA ALA A 101 -14.03 -8.42 42.26
C ALA A 101 -14.58 -7.98 43.62
N ARG A 102 -14.62 -6.67 43.90
CA ARG A 102 -15.19 -6.11 45.14
C ARG A 102 -16.70 -6.30 45.20
N ILE A 103 -17.43 -6.10 44.09
CA ILE A 103 -18.87 -6.32 44.00
C ILE A 103 -19.18 -7.80 44.26
N LYS A 104 -18.48 -8.72 43.61
CA LYS A 104 -18.66 -10.17 43.81
C LYS A 104 -18.44 -10.60 45.26
N LYS A 105 -17.49 -9.99 45.95
CA LYS A 105 -17.23 -10.25 47.38
C LYS A 105 -18.36 -9.70 48.27
N LEU A 106 -18.91 -8.54 47.93
CA LEU A 106 -20.05 -7.95 48.64
C LEU A 106 -21.33 -8.78 48.44
N GLU A 107 -21.63 -9.20 47.21
CA GLU A 107 -22.76 -10.09 46.91
C GLU A 107 -22.66 -11.41 47.69
N GLY A 108 -21.47 -12.02 47.74
CA GLY A 108 -21.24 -13.24 48.52
C GLY A 108 -21.38 -13.06 50.04
N ASN A 109 -21.28 -11.84 50.55
CA ASN A 109 -21.50 -11.51 51.96
C ASN A 109 -22.96 -11.16 52.27
N ILE A 110 -23.75 -10.75 51.27
CA ILE A 110 -25.19 -10.41 51.43
C ILE A 110 -26.07 -11.66 51.28
N VAL A 111 -25.64 -12.67 50.50
CA VAL A 111 -26.38 -13.92 50.26
C VAL A 111 -26.10 -15.00 51.33
N LYS A 112 -25.27 -14.73 52.33
CA LYS A 112 -25.07 -15.56 53.53
C LYS A 112 -25.88 -15.04 54.70
#